data_AF-A0AAW0HAZ0-F1
#
_entry.id   AF-A0AAW0HAZ0-F1
#
_cell.length_a   1.000
_cell.length_b   1.000
_cell.length_c   1.000
_cell.angle_alpha   90.00
_cell.angle_beta   90.00
_cell.angle_gamma   90.00
#
_symmetry.space_group_name_H-M   'P 1'
#
loop_
_entity.id
_entity.type
_entity.pdbx_description
1 polymer ?
#
loop_
_entity_poly.entity_id
_entity_poly.type
_entity_poly.pdbx_seq_one_letter_code
_entity_poly.pdbx_strand_id
1 'polypeptide(L)'
;MKRLLCSLLGLLCTQVCWVKGQQVKQGPVSLVLQEGESAELQCNFSTTANQMQWFYQSPGGHLISLFYNPSGTKESGRLKSTTVIQKRRSSLSISSTQTTDSGTYFCAMDPQCSPHTCSQYTNLQLGVSGILEQQQVRQSPQSFTVWEGMTSVLNCTYEDSTFDYFPWYRQIPGEGPELLIAIRPVSNKKEDGRFTVFFRKSDKQLSLHITDSQPGDSATYFCAASAQ
;
A
#
# COMPACT_ATOMS: atom_id res chain seq x y z
N MET A 1 23.48 42.15 -4.43
CA MET A 1 24.05 42.77 -5.64
C MET A 1 25.09 41.82 -6.23
N LYS A 2 24.99 41.62 -7.55
CA LYS A 2 25.77 40.80 -8.50
C LYS A 2 27.29 40.66 -8.16
N ARG A 3 28.00 39.59 -8.53
CA ARG A 3 28.23 39.14 -9.93
C ARG A 3 28.56 37.64 -10.07
N LEU A 4 27.93 37.04 -11.09
CA LEU A 4 28.28 35.79 -11.76
C LEU A 4 29.42 35.99 -12.75
N LEU A 5 30.24 34.97 -12.98
CA LEU A 5 30.91 34.70 -14.25
C LEU A 5 31.21 33.20 -14.39
N CYS A 6 30.31 32.48 -15.07
CA CYS A 6 30.66 31.30 -15.86
C CYS A 6 29.95 31.46 -17.21
N SER A 7 30.77 31.61 -18.24
CA SER A 7 30.43 31.95 -19.63
C SER A 7 29.89 30.76 -20.42
N LEU A 8 28.99 31.07 -21.36
CA LEU A 8 28.24 30.15 -22.23
C LEU A 8 29.11 29.48 -23.31
N LEU A 9 28.88 28.19 -23.56
CA LEU A 9 28.66 27.60 -24.90
C LEU A 9 28.31 26.09 -24.77
N GLY A 10 27.09 25.68 -25.16
CA GLY A 10 26.75 24.27 -25.39
C GLY A 10 25.38 23.80 -24.87
N LEU A 11 24.41 23.79 -25.77
CA LEU A 11 23.20 22.92 -25.88
C LEU A 11 22.64 22.16 -24.66
N LEU A 12 21.31 22.28 -24.52
CA LEU A 12 20.32 21.28 -24.06
C LEU A 12 20.64 20.48 -22.78
N CYS A 13 19.86 20.73 -21.73
CA CYS A 13 18.78 19.80 -21.41
C CYS A 13 17.84 20.45 -20.38
N THR A 14 16.65 20.86 -20.84
CA THR A 14 15.49 20.96 -19.96
C THR A 14 15.19 19.57 -19.43
N GLN A 15 15.80 19.18 -18.31
CA GLN A 15 15.25 18.10 -17.52
C GLN A 15 14.07 18.69 -16.76
N VAL A 16 12.94 18.78 -17.46
CA VAL A 16 11.65 18.49 -16.84
C VAL A 16 11.86 17.10 -16.24
N CYS A 17 12.20 17.05 -14.96
CA CYS A 17 12.25 15.80 -14.23
C CYS A 17 10.83 15.23 -14.28
N TRP A 18 10.59 14.33 -15.24
CA TRP A 18 9.38 13.55 -15.30
C TRP A 18 9.30 12.74 -14.01
N VAL A 19 8.45 13.21 -13.10
CA VAL A 19 8.10 12.51 -11.87
C VAL A 19 7.39 11.22 -12.28
N LYS A 20 8.07 10.07 -12.21
CA LYS A 20 7.44 8.75 -12.37
C LYS A 20 6.92 8.27 -11.02
N GLY A 21 5.86 8.89 -10.55
CA GLY A 21 5.10 8.45 -9.38
C GLY A 21 3.77 7.84 -9.78
N GLN A 22 3.79 6.71 -10.50
CA GLN A 22 2.63 5.81 -10.62
C GLN A 22 3.02 4.53 -11.40
N GLN A 23 3.13 3.37 -10.76
CA GLN A 23 3.37 2.08 -11.46
C GLN A 23 2.07 1.38 -11.90
N VAL A 24 0.92 1.87 -11.42
CA VAL A 24 -0.42 1.37 -11.71
C VAL A 24 -1.32 2.51 -12.20
N LYS A 25 -2.17 2.30 -13.19
CA LYS A 25 -3.14 3.28 -13.69
C LYS A 25 -4.54 2.78 -13.39
N GLN A 26 -5.23 3.47 -12.48
CA GLN A 26 -6.59 3.14 -12.10
C GLN A 26 -7.62 3.97 -12.86
N GLY A 27 -8.78 3.38 -13.10
CA GLY A 27 -9.93 4.04 -13.68
C GLY A 27 -11.24 3.37 -13.29
N PRO A 28 -12.37 4.09 -13.26
CA PRO A 28 -12.45 5.55 -13.33
C PRO A 28 -11.82 6.22 -12.09
N VAL A 29 -11.42 7.49 -12.20
CA VAL A 29 -10.80 8.25 -11.09
C VAL A 29 -11.82 8.51 -9.97
N SER A 30 -13.06 8.77 -10.35
CA SER A 30 -14.19 8.96 -9.43
C SER A 30 -15.46 8.46 -10.09
N LEU A 31 -16.36 7.92 -9.28
CA LEU A 31 -17.65 7.41 -9.74
C LEU A 31 -18.72 7.79 -8.71
N VAL A 32 -19.89 8.19 -9.19
CA VAL A 32 -21.06 8.47 -8.35
C VAL A 32 -22.16 7.52 -8.82
N LEU A 33 -22.68 6.72 -7.89
CA LEU A 33 -23.66 5.67 -8.16
C LEU A 33 -24.86 5.80 -7.22
N GLN A 34 -26.00 5.29 -7.67
CA GLN A 34 -27.16 5.03 -6.83
C GLN A 34 -27.06 3.67 -6.15
N GLU A 35 -27.80 3.49 -5.06
CA GLU A 35 -27.87 2.19 -4.37
C GLU A 35 -28.46 1.12 -5.31
N GLY A 36 -27.86 -0.07 -5.30
CA GLY A 36 -28.25 -1.19 -6.18
C GLY A 36 -27.58 -1.20 -7.57
N GLU A 37 -26.88 -0.13 -7.97
CA GLU A 37 -26.10 -0.12 -9.22
C GLU A 37 -24.87 -1.03 -9.14
N SER A 38 -24.20 -1.23 -10.28
CA SER A 38 -22.96 -2.00 -10.33
C SER A 38 -21.81 -1.15 -10.85
N ALA A 39 -20.63 -1.35 -10.26
CA ALA A 39 -19.40 -0.65 -10.59
C ALA A 39 -18.35 -1.63 -11.10
N GLU A 40 -17.48 -1.19 -12.00
CA GLU A 40 -16.22 -1.86 -12.28
C GLU A 40 -15.07 -0.86 -12.20
N LEU A 41 -14.13 -1.13 -11.31
CA LEU A 41 -12.85 -0.44 -11.21
C LEU A 41 -11.79 -1.23 -11.94
N GLN A 42 -10.91 -0.55 -12.66
CA GLN A 42 -9.86 -1.13 -13.47
C GLN A 42 -8.51 -0.63 -12.99
N CYS A 43 -7.52 -1.50 -13.03
CA CYS A 43 -6.14 -1.22 -12.67
C CYS A 43 -5.20 -1.84 -13.69
N ASN A 44 -4.51 -1.01 -14.46
CA ASN A 44 -3.51 -1.44 -15.43
C ASN A 44 -2.11 -1.19 -14.86
N PHE A 45 -1.15 -2.05 -15.12
CA PHE A 45 0.21 -1.89 -14.59
C PHE A 45 1.27 -2.05 -15.67
N SER A 46 2.38 -1.31 -15.54
CA SER A 46 3.40 -1.24 -16.60
C SER A 46 4.54 -2.23 -16.42
N THR A 47 4.72 -2.77 -15.21
CA THR A 47 5.86 -3.62 -14.82
C THR A 47 5.42 -5.06 -14.58
N THR A 48 6.37 -5.99 -14.50
CA THR A 48 6.07 -7.36 -14.10
C THR A 48 5.76 -7.38 -12.60
N ALA A 49 4.55 -7.81 -12.26
CA ALA A 49 4.09 -7.98 -10.88
C ALA A 49 3.94 -9.47 -10.59
N ASN A 50 4.32 -9.89 -9.39
CA ASN A 50 4.04 -11.25 -8.93
C ASN A 50 2.60 -11.41 -8.47
N GLN A 51 1.99 -10.33 -7.99
CA GLN A 51 0.61 -10.32 -7.53
C GLN A 51 -0.04 -8.94 -7.59
N MET A 52 -1.38 -8.94 -7.54
CA MET A 52 -2.20 -7.75 -7.39
C MET A 52 -3.04 -7.85 -6.11
N GLN A 53 -3.18 -6.73 -5.42
CA GLN A 53 -4.03 -6.61 -4.24
C GLN A 53 -4.96 -5.41 -4.38
N TRP A 54 -6.23 -5.60 -4.02
CA TRP A 54 -7.22 -4.54 -3.95
C TRP A 54 -7.51 -4.16 -2.50
N PHE A 55 -7.62 -2.86 -2.27
CA PHE A 55 -7.93 -2.28 -0.97
C PHE A 55 -9.13 -1.35 -1.08
N TYR A 56 -9.87 -1.25 0.02
CA TYR A 56 -10.87 -0.21 0.26
C TYR A 56 -10.37 0.64 1.42
N GLN A 57 -10.39 1.96 1.24
CA GLN A 57 -10.17 2.93 2.29
C GLN A 57 -11.46 3.68 2.56
N SER A 58 -11.95 3.55 3.79
CA SER A 58 -13.12 4.31 4.22
C SER A 58 -12.80 5.82 4.23
N PRO A 59 -13.81 6.69 4.20
CA PRO A 59 -13.61 8.13 4.36
C PRO A 59 -12.85 8.51 5.66
N GLY A 60 -12.88 7.65 6.67
CA GLY A 60 -12.12 7.79 7.93
C GLY A 60 -10.67 7.29 7.84
N GLY A 61 -10.17 6.93 6.65
CA GLY A 61 -8.80 6.50 6.42
C GLY A 61 -8.49 5.04 6.76
N HIS A 62 -9.49 4.26 7.20
CA HIS A 62 -9.31 2.84 7.53
C HIS A 62 -9.12 2.02 6.25
N LEU A 63 -7.98 1.34 6.14
CA LEU A 63 -7.63 0.54 4.97
C LEU A 63 -7.97 -0.94 5.22
N ILE A 64 -8.78 -1.50 4.32
CA ILE A 64 -9.23 -2.89 4.32
C ILE A 64 -8.68 -3.57 3.08
N SER A 65 -7.96 -4.68 3.26
CA SER A 65 -7.59 -5.56 2.15
C SER A 65 -8.80 -6.36 1.68
N LEU A 66 -9.21 -6.18 0.42
CA LEU A 66 -10.38 -6.85 -0.16
C LEU A 66 -10.02 -8.18 -0.81
N PHE A 67 -9.03 -8.15 -1.71
CA PHE A 67 -8.62 -9.33 -2.47
C PHE A 67 -7.12 -9.38 -2.64
N TYR A 68 -6.58 -10.57 -2.44
CA TYR A 68 -5.22 -10.94 -2.80
C TYR A 68 -5.26 -11.93 -3.97
N ASN A 69 -4.85 -11.50 -5.17
CA ASN A 69 -4.96 -12.28 -6.41
C ASN A 69 -3.67 -12.23 -7.23
N PRO A 70 -2.87 -13.31 -7.25
CA PRO A 70 -1.78 -13.45 -8.21
C PRO A 70 -2.33 -13.43 -9.64
N SER A 71 -3.30 -14.30 -9.93
CA SER A 71 -4.02 -14.35 -11.20
C SER A 71 -5.41 -14.96 -11.01
N GLY A 72 -6.26 -14.87 -12.04
CA GLY A 72 -7.59 -15.46 -12.03
C GLY A 72 -8.62 -14.59 -11.34
N THR A 73 -9.71 -15.19 -10.90
CA THR A 73 -10.87 -14.48 -10.33
C THR A 73 -11.16 -14.99 -8.92
N LYS A 74 -11.35 -14.06 -7.98
CA LYS A 74 -11.90 -14.34 -6.64
C LYS A 74 -13.15 -13.50 -6.40
N GLU A 75 -14.03 -14.02 -5.57
CA GLU A 75 -15.31 -13.39 -5.26
C GLU A 75 -15.59 -13.54 -3.77
N SER A 76 -16.14 -12.48 -3.17
CA SER A 76 -16.53 -12.44 -1.77
C SER A 76 -17.78 -11.56 -1.66
N GLY A 77 -18.93 -12.21 -1.44
CA GLY A 77 -20.22 -11.53 -1.42
C GLY A 77 -20.49 -10.77 -2.71
N ARG A 78 -20.67 -9.44 -2.59
CA ARG A 78 -20.98 -8.55 -3.74
C ARG A 78 -19.75 -8.13 -4.54
N LEU A 79 -18.56 -8.38 -4.01
CA LEU A 79 -17.30 -7.94 -4.60
C LEU A 79 -16.65 -9.09 -5.38
N LYS A 80 -16.09 -8.77 -6.54
CA LYS A 80 -15.41 -9.73 -7.40
C LYS A 80 -14.15 -9.10 -7.99
N SER A 81 -13.01 -9.75 -7.82
CA SER A 81 -11.75 -9.29 -8.39
C SER A 81 -11.20 -10.27 -9.40
N THR A 82 -10.76 -9.75 -10.55
CA THR A 82 -10.15 -10.53 -11.62
C THR A 82 -8.80 -9.95 -12.00
N THR A 83 -7.73 -10.75 -11.95
CA THR A 83 -6.37 -10.36 -12.34
C THR A 83 -5.88 -11.19 -13.53
N VAL A 84 -5.53 -10.51 -14.62
CA VAL A 84 -4.98 -11.11 -15.84
C VAL A 84 -3.55 -10.60 -16.04
N ILE A 85 -2.58 -11.31 -15.47
CA ILE A 85 -1.16 -10.91 -15.46
C ILE A 85 -0.63 -10.69 -16.89
N GLN A 86 -0.96 -11.58 -17.85
CA GLN A 86 -0.46 -11.46 -19.23
C GLN A 86 -0.93 -10.17 -19.91
N LYS A 87 -2.10 -9.66 -19.52
CA LYS A 87 -2.66 -8.40 -20.01
C LYS A 87 -2.30 -7.21 -19.12
N ARG A 88 -1.52 -7.44 -18.06
CA ARG A 88 -1.13 -6.47 -17.03
C ARG A 88 -2.29 -5.64 -16.52
N ARG A 89 -3.40 -6.32 -16.23
CA ARG A 89 -4.66 -5.70 -15.85
C ARG A 89 -5.33 -6.48 -14.72
N SER A 90 -5.91 -5.73 -13.80
CA SER A 90 -6.83 -6.24 -12.78
C SER A 90 -8.11 -5.40 -12.78
N SER A 91 -9.23 -6.00 -12.39
CA SER A 91 -10.46 -5.29 -12.12
C SER A 91 -11.09 -5.72 -10.80
N LEU A 92 -11.87 -4.81 -10.24
CA LEU A 92 -12.72 -5.01 -9.07
C LEU A 92 -14.15 -4.60 -9.46
N SER A 93 -15.04 -5.58 -9.51
CA SER A 93 -16.47 -5.37 -9.72
C SER A 93 -17.19 -5.35 -8.37
N ILE A 94 -18.11 -4.40 -8.22
CA ILE A 94 -18.98 -4.26 -7.06
C ILE A 94 -20.41 -4.36 -7.57
N SER A 95 -21.14 -5.38 -7.16
CA SER A 95 -22.55 -5.55 -7.51
C SER A 95 -23.46 -4.98 -6.43
N SER A 96 -24.63 -4.46 -6.82
CA SER A 96 -25.66 -3.94 -5.91
C SER A 96 -25.06 -3.01 -4.83
N THR A 97 -24.51 -1.87 -5.27
CA THR A 97 -23.77 -0.93 -4.41
C THR A 97 -24.60 -0.45 -3.23
N GLN A 98 -23.94 -0.30 -2.08
CA GLN A 98 -24.52 0.18 -0.82
C GLN A 98 -23.85 1.47 -0.37
N THR A 99 -24.49 2.20 0.54
CA THR A 99 -23.90 3.44 1.11
C THR A 99 -22.57 3.19 1.83
N THR A 100 -22.39 1.99 2.40
CA THR A 100 -21.15 1.53 3.05
C THR A 100 -20.01 1.25 2.07
N ASP A 101 -20.28 1.11 0.76
CA ASP A 101 -19.24 0.98 -0.27
C ASP A 101 -18.61 2.34 -0.62
N SER A 102 -19.15 3.44 -0.10
CA SER A 102 -18.57 4.76 -0.33
C SER A 102 -17.19 4.85 0.31
N GLY A 103 -16.18 5.18 -0.50
CA GLY A 103 -14.80 5.29 -0.07
C GLY A 103 -13.84 5.29 -1.26
N THR A 104 -12.55 5.16 -0.96
CA THR A 104 -11.50 5.14 -1.98
C THR A 104 -11.01 3.73 -2.19
N TYR A 105 -10.96 3.27 -3.43
CA TYR A 105 -10.48 1.92 -3.76
C TYR A 105 -9.12 2.00 -4.44
N PHE A 106 -8.16 1.23 -3.94
CA PHE A 106 -6.79 1.20 -4.45
C PHE A 106 -6.45 -0.18 -4.97
N CYS A 107 -5.68 -0.22 -6.04
CA CYS A 107 -4.90 -1.41 -6.39
C CYS A 107 -3.44 -1.15 -6.04
N ALA A 108 -2.78 -2.16 -5.48
CA ALA A 108 -1.34 -2.17 -5.34
C ALA A 108 -0.78 -3.49 -5.88
N MET A 109 0.39 -3.40 -6.50
CA MET A 109 1.14 -4.57 -6.94
C MET A 109 2.30 -4.83 -5.99
N ASP A 110 2.69 -6.09 -5.86
CA ASP A 110 4.02 -6.46 -5.34
C ASP A 110 4.99 -6.41 -6.53
N PRO A 111 5.80 -5.34 -6.66
CA PRO A 111 6.84 -5.30 -7.68
C PRO A 111 7.86 -6.41 -7.44
N GLN A 112 8.41 -6.97 -8.52
CA GLN A 112 9.67 -7.69 -8.40
C GLN A 112 10.79 -6.68 -8.08
N CYS A 113 10.90 -6.27 -6.82
CA CYS A 113 11.97 -5.38 -6.37
C CYS A 113 13.25 -6.19 -6.16
N SER A 114 14.29 -5.86 -6.92
CA SER A 114 15.67 -6.11 -6.51
C SER A 114 16.09 -5.04 -5.47
N PRO A 115 17.08 -5.33 -4.58
CA PRO A 115 17.31 -4.59 -3.33
C PRO A 115 17.79 -3.13 -3.46
N HIS A 116 17.73 -2.51 -4.63
CA HIS A 116 18.49 -1.28 -4.93
C HIS A 116 17.69 -0.10 -5.52
N THR A 117 16.35 -0.16 -5.64
CA THR A 117 15.66 0.82 -6.52
C THR A 117 14.41 1.54 -6.02
N CYS A 118 13.94 1.39 -4.78
CA CYS A 118 12.84 2.23 -4.28
C CYS A 118 13.38 3.37 -3.39
N SER A 119 13.34 4.62 -3.89
CA SER A 119 13.83 5.81 -3.20
C SER A 119 12.70 6.74 -2.69
N GLN A 120 12.73 6.94 -1.36
CA GLN A 120 12.45 8.13 -0.53
C GLN A 120 11.83 9.43 -1.13
N TYR A 121 10.79 10.01 -0.49
CA TYR A 121 10.82 11.25 0.35
C TYR A 121 9.46 12.05 0.48
N THR A 122 9.07 12.33 1.74
CA THR A 122 8.53 13.56 2.46
C THR A 122 7.27 14.41 2.08
N ASN A 123 6.27 14.47 3.00
CA ASN A 123 5.82 15.59 3.92
C ASN A 123 4.27 15.85 4.11
N LEU A 124 3.81 15.78 5.39
CA LEU A 124 2.76 16.51 6.22
C LEU A 124 1.37 16.94 5.62
N GLN A 125 0.16 16.81 6.23
CA GLN A 125 -0.34 17.04 7.61
C GLN A 125 -1.74 16.38 7.87
N LEU A 126 -2.08 16.15 9.14
CA LEU A 126 -3.12 15.27 9.74
C LEU A 126 -4.59 15.75 9.74
N GLY A 127 -5.52 14.78 9.80
CA GLY A 127 -6.92 14.97 10.21
C GLY A 127 -7.72 13.68 10.55
N VAL A 128 -7.66 13.29 11.83
CA VAL A 128 -8.67 12.65 12.72
C VAL A 128 -9.11 11.17 12.56
N SER A 129 -9.19 10.57 13.75
CA SER A 129 -9.56 9.23 14.22
C SER A 129 -11.06 8.86 14.07
N GLY A 130 -11.34 7.57 13.87
CA GLY A 130 -12.66 6.97 14.11
C GLY A 130 -12.82 5.58 13.49
N ILE A 131 -12.83 4.54 14.34
CA ILE A 131 -12.80 3.11 14.01
C ILE A 131 -14.18 2.60 13.56
N LEU A 132 -14.23 1.70 12.58
CA LEU A 132 -15.21 0.61 12.59
C LEU A 132 -14.62 -0.67 11.97
N GLU A 133 -14.80 -1.76 12.71
CA GLU A 133 -14.18 -3.07 12.54
C GLU A 133 -14.78 -3.87 11.37
N GLN A 134 -13.92 -4.23 10.42
CA GLN A 134 -13.88 -5.56 9.78
C GLN A 134 -12.42 -5.97 9.55
N GLN A 135 -11.59 -5.69 10.56
CA GLN A 135 -10.15 -5.88 10.44
C GLN A 135 -9.79 -7.28 10.97
N GLN A 136 -9.42 -8.18 10.05
CA GLN A 136 -8.84 -9.49 10.40
C GLN A 136 -7.44 -9.38 11.03
N VAL A 137 -6.96 -8.14 11.17
CA VAL A 137 -5.72 -7.76 11.82
C VAL A 137 -5.95 -6.58 12.77
N ARG A 138 -5.22 -6.48 13.88
CA ARG A 138 -5.30 -5.35 14.82
C ARG A 138 -3.93 -4.70 14.98
N GLN A 139 -3.82 -3.41 14.68
CA GLN A 139 -2.55 -2.68 14.75
C GLN A 139 -2.43 -1.83 16.02
N SER A 140 -1.20 -1.72 16.54
CA SER A 140 -0.87 -0.82 17.64
C SER A 140 0.58 -0.32 17.56
N PRO A 141 0.88 0.92 17.99
CA PRO A 141 -0.08 1.98 18.35
C PRO A 141 -0.80 2.54 17.11
N GLN A 142 -1.92 3.26 17.31
CA GLN A 142 -2.69 3.85 16.20
C GLN A 142 -1.96 5.04 15.54
N SER A 143 -1.24 5.81 16.34
CA SER A 143 -0.36 6.89 15.88
C SER A 143 0.68 7.18 16.96
N PHE A 144 1.85 7.66 16.54
CA PHE A 144 2.93 8.03 17.44
C PHE A 144 3.91 8.96 16.71
N THR A 145 4.75 9.64 17.49
CA THR A 145 5.84 10.48 16.98
C THR A 145 7.15 9.90 17.47
N VAL A 146 8.16 9.90 16.59
CA VAL A 146 9.50 9.39 16.87
C VAL A 146 10.53 10.42 16.47
N TRP A 147 11.60 10.51 17.27
CA TRP A 147 12.73 11.37 16.98
C TRP A 147 13.63 10.76 15.91
N GLU A 148 14.26 11.61 15.11
CA GLU A 148 15.23 11.18 14.11
C GLU A 148 16.33 10.30 14.75
N GLY A 149 16.73 9.23 14.05
CA GLY A 149 17.71 8.26 14.53
C GLY A 149 17.18 7.21 15.51
N MET A 150 15.97 7.36 16.05
CA MET A 150 15.37 6.39 16.97
C MET A 150 14.69 5.23 16.23
N THR A 151 14.47 4.13 16.94
CA THR A 151 13.74 2.97 16.40
C THR A 151 12.24 3.12 16.61
N SER A 152 11.48 3.00 15.53
CA SER A 152 10.01 2.91 15.54
C SER A 152 9.56 1.45 15.56
N VAL A 153 8.53 1.11 16.33
CA VAL A 153 7.96 -0.24 16.38
C VAL A 153 6.45 -0.19 16.20
N LEU A 154 5.97 -0.82 15.12
CA LEU A 154 4.55 -1.04 14.84
C LEU A 154 4.23 -2.51 15.06
N ASN A 155 3.17 -2.79 15.81
CA ASN A 155 2.69 -4.15 16.07
C ASN A 155 1.41 -4.41 15.30
N CYS A 156 1.21 -5.68 14.95
CA CYS A 156 0.02 -6.18 14.31
C CYS A 156 -0.29 -7.57 14.85
N THR A 157 -1.53 -7.83 15.22
CA THR A 157 -2.03 -9.18 15.52
C THR A 157 -3.05 -9.60 14.48
N TYR A 158 -3.26 -10.90 14.31
CA TYR A 158 -4.22 -11.44 13.34
C TYR A 158 -5.00 -12.60 13.94
N GLU A 159 -6.19 -12.89 13.43
CA GLU A 159 -7.09 -13.88 14.03
C GLU A 159 -7.03 -15.25 13.33
N ASP A 160 -7.01 -15.26 11.99
CA ASP A 160 -7.04 -16.50 11.20
C ASP A 160 -5.66 -17.16 11.07
N SER A 161 -5.54 -18.39 11.56
CA SER A 161 -4.31 -19.18 11.48
C SER A 161 -4.02 -19.76 10.10
N THR A 162 -4.95 -19.67 9.15
CA THR A 162 -4.74 -20.09 7.76
C THR A 162 -3.92 -19.08 6.96
N PHE A 163 -3.77 -17.84 7.45
CA PHE A 163 -2.94 -16.83 6.78
C PHE A 163 -1.46 -17.21 6.77
N ASP A 164 -0.85 -17.08 5.61
CA ASP A 164 0.54 -17.45 5.35
C ASP A 164 1.32 -16.37 4.59
N TYR A 165 0.69 -15.23 4.29
CA TYR A 165 1.32 -14.05 3.72
C TYR A 165 0.98 -12.80 4.51
N PHE A 166 2.02 -12.11 5.01
CA PHE A 166 1.88 -10.96 5.91
C PHE A 166 2.65 -9.75 5.39
N PRO A 167 2.04 -8.95 4.50
CA PRO A 167 2.62 -7.72 3.99
C PRO A 167 2.43 -6.53 4.94
N TRP A 168 3.43 -5.66 4.96
CA TRP A 168 3.36 -4.29 5.47
C TRP A 168 3.38 -3.31 4.31
N TYR A 169 2.48 -2.34 4.37
CA TYR A 169 2.38 -1.25 3.41
C TYR A 169 2.74 0.07 4.07
N ARG A 170 3.28 0.98 3.27
CA ARG A 170 3.45 2.39 3.60
C ARG A 170 2.57 3.20 2.65
N GLN A 171 1.76 4.10 3.19
CA GLN A 171 0.98 5.04 2.40
C GLN A 171 1.42 6.45 2.75
N ILE A 172 1.97 7.13 1.76
CA ILE A 172 2.21 8.57 1.81
C ILE A 172 0.85 9.26 1.55
N PRO A 173 0.52 10.34 2.27
CA PRO A 173 -0.72 11.08 2.02
C PRO A 173 -0.88 11.47 0.55
N GLY A 174 -2.09 11.25 0.00
CA GLY A 174 -2.39 11.52 -1.41
C GLY A 174 -1.95 10.42 -2.38
N GLU A 175 -1.21 9.41 -1.90
CA GLU A 175 -0.79 8.26 -2.69
C GLU A 175 -1.53 6.98 -2.28
N GLY A 176 -1.45 5.95 -3.13
CA GLY A 176 -1.93 4.62 -2.79
C GLY A 176 -0.96 3.91 -1.83
N PRO A 177 -1.40 2.84 -1.14
CA PRO A 177 -0.51 2.01 -0.33
C PRO A 177 0.58 1.35 -1.19
N GLU A 178 1.85 1.54 -0.82
CA GLU A 178 3.01 0.89 -1.42
C GLU A 178 3.46 -0.29 -0.55
N LEU A 179 3.76 -1.44 -1.16
CA LEU A 179 4.30 -2.58 -0.42
C LEU A 179 5.70 -2.24 0.09
N LEU A 180 5.88 -2.32 1.41
CA LEU A 180 7.15 -2.06 2.07
C LEU A 180 7.97 -3.34 2.25
N ILE A 181 7.39 -4.34 2.91
CA ILE A 181 8.05 -5.61 3.22
C ILE A 181 7.00 -6.67 3.54
N ALA A 182 7.22 -7.91 3.11
CA ALA A 182 6.30 -9.02 3.39
C ALA A 182 7.03 -10.26 3.88
N ILE A 183 6.46 -10.95 4.87
CA ILE A 183 7.00 -12.19 5.46
C ILE A 183 6.01 -13.35 5.30
N ARG A 184 6.56 -14.58 5.24
CA ARG A 184 5.79 -15.84 5.29
C ARG A 184 6.16 -16.65 6.54
N PRO A 185 5.28 -17.50 7.10
CA PRO A 185 5.52 -18.29 8.32
C PRO A 185 6.70 -19.26 8.31
N VAL A 186 7.38 -19.42 7.18
CA VAL A 186 8.65 -20.14 7.04
C VAL A 186 9.79 -19.43 7.76
N SER A 187 9.70 -18.11 7.93
CA SER A 187 10.69 -17.33 8.68
C SER A 187 10.02 -16.57 9.83
N ASN A 188 10.77 -16.41 10.92
CA ASN A 188 10.40 -15.56 12.07
C ASN A 188 10.95 -14.13 11.94
N LYS A 189 11.79 -13.86 10.93
CA LYS A 189 12.43 -12.57 10.71
C LYS A 189 12.65 -12.30 9.22
N LYS A 190 12.43 -11.06 8.77
CA LYS A 190 12.84 -10.58 7.45
C LYS A 190 13.36 -9.16 7.57
N GLU A 191 14.46 -8.88 6.86
CA GLU A 191 15.11 -7.57 6.86
C GLU A 191 15.23 -7.05 5.43
N ASP A 192 14.97 -5.75 5.27
CA ASP A 192 15.22 -4.99 4.05
C ASP A 192 15.67 -3.58 4.43
N GLY A 193 16.98 -3.32 4.33
CA GLY A 193 17.60 -2.08 4.78
C GLY A 193 17.31 -1.79 6.26
N ARG A 194 16.64 -0.66 6.54
CA ARG A 194 16.25 -0.21 7.89
C ARG A 194 14.96 -0.85 8.41
N PHE A 195 14.25 -1.60 7.56
CA PHE A 195 12.97 -2.23 7.89
C PHE A 195 13.18 -3.68 8.30
N THR A 196 12.71 -4.06 9.48
CA THR A 196 12.75 -5.44 9.98
C THR A 196 11.36 -5.88 10.39
N VAL A 197 10.89 -7.00 9.84
CA VAL A 197 9.67 -7.66 10.31
C VAL A 197 10.03 -8.85 11.17
N PHE A 198 9.49 -8.89 12.38
CA PHE A 198 9.49 -10.07 13.24
C PHE A 198 8.12 -10.74 13.21
N PHE A 199 8.10 -12.06 13.10
CA PHE A 199 6.88 -12.86 13.05
C PHE A 199 6.88 -13.91 14.15
N ARG A 200 5.80 -13.90 14.95
CA ARG A 200 5.56 -14.83 16.06
C ARG A 200 4.26 -15.57 15.80
N LYS A 201 4.39 -16.76 15.21
CA LYS A 201 3.24 -17.62 14.85
C LYS A 201 2.42 -18.03 16.07
N SER A 202 3.07 -18.36 17.18
CA SER A 202 2.41 -18.81 18.43
C SER A 202 1.45 -17.75 18.97
N ASP A 203 1.86 -16.48 18.85
CA ASP A 203 1.16 -15.34 19.44
C ASP A 203 0.22 -14.66 18.43
N LYS A 204 0.16 -15.21 17.20
CA LYS A 204 -0.49 -14.61 16.03
C LYS A 204 -0.15 -13.12 15.90
N GLN A 205 1.14 -12.82 16.01
CA GLN A 205 1.65 -11.45 16.07
C GLN A 205 2.80 -11.25 15.06
N LEU A 206 2.87 -10.06 14.50
CA LEU A 206 4.02 -9.56 13.78
C LEU A 206 4.32 -8.11 14.18
N SER A 207 5.59 -7.72 14.11
CA SER A 207 6.02 -6.34 14.34
C SER A 207 6.92 -5.85 13.21
N LEU A 208 6.73 -4.60 12.81
CA LEU A 208 7.61 -3.86 11.92
C LEU A 208 8.47 -2.91 12.75
N HIS A 209 9.78 -3.07 12.65
CA HIS A 209 10.78 -2.23 13.26
C HIS A 209 11.42 -1.38 12.16
N ILE A 210 11.49 -0.07 12.40
CA ILE A 210 12.14 0.89 11.51
C ILE A 210 13.28 1.49 12.32
N THR A 211 14.52 1.08 12.03
CA THR A 211 15.71 1.62 12.70
C THR A 211 16.13 2.93 12.05
N ASP A 212 16.85 3.78 12.80
CA ASP A 212 17.38 5.05 12.30
C ASP A 212 16.27 5.87 11.60
N SER A 213 15.18 6.16 12.32
CA SER A 213 13.99 6.81 11.74
C SER A 213 14.35 8.15 11.11
N GLN A 214 13.83 8.43 9.92
CA GLN A 214 14.13 9.62 9.13
C GLN A 214 12.85 10.44 8.88
N PRO A 215 12.94 11.75 8.58
CA PRO A 215 11.77 12.55 8.22
C PRO A 215 10.93 11.96 7.07
N GLY A 216 11.59 11.27 6.13
CA GLY A 216 10.96 10.57 5.02
C GLY A 216 10.14 9.32 5.41
N ASP A 217 10.25 8.83 6.64
CA ASP A 217 9.46 7.72 7.17
C ASP A 217 8.09 8.19 7.70
N SER A 218 7.80 9.50 7.66
CA SER A 218 6.49 10.02 8.06
C SER A 218 5.40 9.60 7.06
N ALA A 219 4.62 8.58 7.43
CA ALA A 219 3.59 7.98 6.61
C ALA A 219 2.59 7.16 7.46
N THR A 220 1.51 6.72 6.84
CA THR A 220 0.62 5.72 7.45
C THR A 220 1.11 4.32 7.10
N TYR A 221 1.22 3.44 8.10
CA TYR A 221 1.67 2.07 7.91
C TYR A 221 0.53 1.09 8.17
N PHE A 222 0.31 0.18 7.22
CA PHE A 222 -0.75 -0.83 7.32
C PHE A 222 -0.16 -2.23 7.33
N CYS A 223 -0.63 -3.07 8.23
CA CYS A 223 -0.41 -4.51 8.11
C CYS A 223 -1.62 -5.15 7.43
N ALA A 224 -1.38 -6.22 6.69
CA ALA A 224 -2.42 -7.11 6.21
C ALA A 224 -1.99 -8.57 6.41
N ALA A 225 -2.96 -9.46 6.31
CA ALA A 225 -2.75 -10.91 6.37
C ALA A 225 -3.69 -11.56 5.35
N SER A 226 -3.19 -12.58 4.64
CA SER A 226 -3.97 -13.33 3.65
C SER A 226 -3.47 -14.76 3.54
N ALA A 227 -4.35 -15.68 3.16
CA ALA A 227 -3.99 -17.02 2.71
C ALA A 227 -3.67 -17.01 1.20
N GLN A 228 -2.50 -17.53 0.83
CA GLN A 228 -2.04 -17.69 -0.55
C GLN A 228 -2.40 -19.04 -1.16
#